data_AF-A0A498LID7-F1
#
_entry.id   AF-A0A498LID7-F1
#
_cell.length_a   1.000
_cell.length_b   1.000
_cell.length_c   1.000
_cell.angle_alpha   90.00
_cell.angle_beta   90.00
_cell.angle_gamma   90.00
#
_symmetry.space_group_name_H-M   'P 1'
#
loop_
_entity.id
_entity.type
_entity.pdbx_description
1 polymer ?
#
loop_
_entity_poly.entity_id
_entity_poly.type
_entity_poly.pdbx_seq_one_letter_code
_entity_poly.pdbx_strand_id
1 'polypeptide(L)'
;MLGLSFPPARPSVNNLKAACLYGSGRPRYPASFFPSSSYAYARRAGKAVNRLESWLGQCCYGRLARGAAQILCCAEQAWETALAHFCIEEYSTKTLAHECCEKKGKERWNCFERQAPNPSYKPLSGYIAPIIKPDRIFTWKPNAC
;
A
#
# COMPACT_ATOMS: atom_id res chain seq x y z
N MET A 1 5.90 -19.12 -7.48
CA MET A 1 6.46 -17.77 -7.26
C MET A 1 5.34 -16.89 -6.75
N LEU A 2 5.49 -16.21 -5.61
CA LEU A 2 4.45 -15.28 -5.15
C LEU A 2 4.38 -14.10 -6.13
N GLY A 3 3.21 -13.86 -6.71
CA GLY A 3 3.01 -12.72 -7.60
C GLY A 3 3.08 -11.39 -6.85
N LEU A 4 3.41 -10.31 -7.57
CA LEU A 4 3.27 -8.95 -7.05
C LEU A 4 1.78 -8.60 -6.92
N SER A 5 1.31 -8.41 -5.70
CA SER A 5 -0.07 -8.02 -5.38
C SER A 5 -0.15 -6.49 -5.36
N PHE A 6 -0.20 -5.88 -6.53
CA PHE A 6 -0.30 -4.43 -6.71
C PHE A 6 -1.37 -4.09 -7.76
N PRO A 7 -2.13 -2.99 -7.60
CA PRO A 7 -2.14 -2.05 -6.47
C PRO A 7 -2.73 -2.65 -5.18
N PRO A 8 -2.35 -2.15 -3.99
CA PRO A 8 -3.04 -2.53 -2.77
C PRO A 8 -4.49 -2.04 -2.77
N ALA A 9 -5.39 -2.80 -2.13
CA ALA A 9 -6.77 -2.41 -1.96
C ALA A 9 -6.92 -1.12 -1.14
N ARG A 10 -8.00 -0.38 -1.38
CA ARG A 10 -8.38 0.76 -0.53
C ARG A 10 -8.95 0.25 0.81
N PRO A 11 -8.48 0.76 1.95
CA PRO A 11 -9.13 0.51 3.24
C PRO A 11 -10.57 1.01 3.25
N SER A 12 -11.48 0.20 3.76
CA SER A 12 -12.90 0.50 3.90
C SER A 12 -13.43 -0.14 5.17
N VAL A 13 -14.62 0.27 5.61
CA VAL A 13 -15.32 -0.36 6.76
C VAL A 13 -15.42 -1.89 6.63
N ASN A 14 -15.53 -2.41 5.40
CA ASN A 14 -15.72 -3.82 5.12
C ASN A 14 -14.42 -4.64 5.20
N ASN A 15 -13.27 -4.03 4.93
CA ASN A 15 -11.99 -4.74 4.87
C ASN A 15 -10.97 -4.28 5.92
N LEU A 16 -11.26 -3.23 6.70
CA LEU A 16 -10.33 -2.64 7.68
C LEU A 16 -9.87 -3.67 8.72
N LYS A 17 -10.78 -4.51 9.20
CA LYS A 17 -10.44 -5.57 10.16
C LYS A 17 -9.36 -6.51 9.59
N ALA A 18 -9.50 -6.92 8.33
CA ALA A 18 -8.51 -7.76 7.65
C ALA A 18 -7.21 -7.00 7.36
N ALA A 19 -7.30 -5.73 6.95
CA ALA A 19 -6.15 -4.86 6.74
C ALA A 19 -5.27 -4.77 7.99
N CYS A 20 -5.88 -4.64 9.17
CA CYS A 20 -5.16 -4.65 10.45
C CYS A 20 -4.69 -6.07 10.84
N LEU A 21 -5.61 -7.02 11.03
CA LEU A 21 -5.33 -8.31 11.67
C LEU A 21 -4.37 -9.20 10.89
N TYR A 22 -4.41 -9.14 9.56
CA TYR A 22 -3.69 -10.11 8.71
C TYR A 22 -2.43 -9.55 8.05
N GLY A 23 -1.94 -8.39 8.51
CA GLY A 23 -0.75 -7.74 7.93
C GLY A 23 0.49 -8.64 7.88
N SER A 24 0.75 -9.41 8.93
CA SER A 24 1.88 -10.34 9.01
C SER A 24 1.79 -11.51 8.03
N GLY A 25 0.61 -11.81 7.48
CA GLY A 25 0.41 -12.87 6.50
C GLY A 25 0.40 -12.40 5.05
N ARG A 26 0.63 -11.10 4.77
CA ARG A 26 0.61 -10.55 3.41
C ARG A 26 2.03 -10.34 2.86
N PRO A 27 2.28 -10.58 1.55
CA PRO A 27 3.59 -10.41 0.94
C PRO A 27 4.29 -9.10 1.25
N ARG A 28 5.61 -9.16 1.29
CA ARG A 28 6.51 -8.00 1.30
C ARG A 28 7.52 -8.17 0.18
N TYR A 29 7.97 -7.06 -0.37
CA TYR A 29 8.79 -7.04 -1.57
C TYR A 29 10.13 -6.34 -1.27
N PRO A 30 11.06 -6.97 -0.54
CA PRO A 30 12.39 -6.41 -0.30
C PRO A 30 13.16 -6.26 -1.62
N ALA A 31 14.26 -5.51 -1.60
CA ALA A 31 15.08 -5.28 -2.80
C ALA A 31 15.59 -6.59 -3.45
N SER A 32 15.83 -7.62 -2.65
CA SER A 32 16.26 -8.97 -3.07
C SER A 32 15.16 -9.82 -3.71
N PHE A 33 13.89 -9.40 -3.61
CA PHE A 33 12.77 -10.12 -4.22
C PHE A 33 12.78 -10.03 -5.75
N PHE A 34 13.36 -8.96 -6.29
CA PHE A 34 13.41 -8.70 -7.73
C PHE A 34 14.84 -8.87 -8.25
N PRO A 35 15.03 -9.49 -9.43
CA PRO A 35 16.31 -9.48 -10.13
C PRO A 35 16.84 -8.06 -10.35
N SER A 36 18.17 -7.93 -10.45
CA SER A 36 18.87 -6.64 -10.54
C SER A 36 18.61 -5.87 -11.84
N SER A 37 18.27 -6.55 -12.94
CA SER A 37 17.90 -5.96 -14.23
C SER A 37 16.42 -6.22 -14.55
N SER A 38 15.80 -5.36 -15.36
CA SER A 38 14.43 -5.44 -15.94
C SER A 38 13.19 -5.40 -15.03
N TYR A 39 13.30 -5.23 -13.70
CA TYR A 39 12.12 -5.17 -12.80
C TYR A 39 11.88 -3.81 -12.13
N ALA A 40 12.27 -2.71 -12.79
CA ALA A 40 12.19 -1.36 -12.20
C ALA A 40 10.77 -0.97 -11.74
N TYR A 41 9.75 -1.22 -12.57
CA TYR A 41 8.34 -1.03 -12.21
C TYR A 41 7.96 -1.87 -10.99
N ALA A 42 8.24 -3.18 -11.04
CA ALA A 42 7.87 -4.11 -9.97
C ALA A 42 8.53 -3.74 -8.63
N ARG A 43 9.76 -3.21 -8.66
CA ARG A 43 10.43 -2.67 -7.47
C ARG A 43 9.71 -1.46 -6.89
N ARG A 44 9.27 -0.51 -7.72
CA ARG A 44 8.52 0.68 -7.26
C ARG A 44 7.14 0.30 -6.72
N ALA A 45 6.42 -0.57 -7.41
CA ALA A 45 5.15 -1.11 -6.95
C ALA A 45 5.31 -1.90 -5.64
N GLY A 46 6.34 -2.74 -5.52
CA GLY A 46 6.67 -3.47 -4.30
C GLY A 46 7.01 -2.54 -3.12
N LYS A 47 7.76 -1.46 -3.37
CA LYS A 47 8.00 -0.40 -2.36
C LYS A 47 6.70 0.24 -1.89
N ALA A 48 5.78 0.54 -2.81
CA ALA A 48 4.48 1.11 -2.47
C ALA A 48 3.66 0.17 -1.56
N VAL A 49 3.65 -1.14 -1.84
CA VAL A 49 3.03 -2.13 -0.95
C VAL A 49 3.71 -2.13 0.42
N ASN A 50 5.04 -2.19 0.48
CA ASN A 50 5.77 -2.22 1.74
C ASN A 50 5.50 -0.97 2.61
N ARG A 51 5.44 0.22 1.98
CA ARG A 51 5.09 1.48 2.67
C ARG A 51 3.71 1.38 3.29
N LEU A 52 2.70 1.06 2.48
CA LEU A 52 1.33 0.96 2.96
C LEU A 52 1.21 -0.03 4.11
N GLU A 53 1.79 -1.22 3.95
CA GLU A 53 1.73 -2.26 4.96
C GLU A 53 2.39 -1.85 6.29
N SER A 54 3.51 -1.14 6.23
CA SER A 54 4.11 -0.56 7.43
C SER A 54 3.20 0.50 8.06
N TRP A 55 2.60 1.38 7.26
CA TRP A 55 1.77 2.49 7.74
C TRP A 55 0.42 2.02 8.27
N LEU A 56 -0.18 0.97 7.68
CA LEU A 56 -1.33 0.26 8.25
C LEU A 56 -0.99 -0.27 9.64
N GLY A 57 0.20 -0.84 9.83
CA GLY A 57 0.67 -1.24 11.16
C GLY A 57 0.68 -0.08 12.16
N GLN A 58 1.13 1.11 11.74
CA GLN A 58 1.13 2.31 12.59
C GLN A 58 -0.28 2.82 12.88
N CYS A 59 -1.20 2.76 11.92
CA CYS A 59 -2.61 3.15 12.10
C CYS A 59 -3.37 2.18 13.00
N CYS A 60 -3.19 0.87 12.83
CA CYS A 60 -3.96 -0.17 13.50
C CYS A 60 -3.46 -0.49 14.92
N TYR A 61 -2.14 -0.51 15.12
CA TYR A 61 -1.50 -0.97 16.36
C TYR A 61 -0.58 0.06 17.00
N GLY A 62 -0.25 1.13 16.27
CA GLY A 62 0.52 2.23 16.81
C GLY A 62 -0.32 3.14 17.70
N ARG A 63 0.27 4.28 18.06
CA ARG A 63 -0.41 5.34 18.81
C ARG A 63 -1.03 6.41 17.90
N LEU A 64 -0.96 6.23 16.57
CA LEU A 64 -1.42 7.24 15.62
C LEU A 64 -2.92 7.45 15.76
N ALA A 65 -3.74 6.43 15.53
CA ALA A 65 -5.20 6.54 15.55
C ALA A 65 -5.82 5.69 16.65
N ARG A 66 -6.97 6.13 17.19
CA ARG A 66 -7.75 5.36 18.19
C ARG A 66 -9.22 5.29 17.79
N GLY A 67 -9.79 4.09 17.86
CA GLY A 67 -11.17 3.82 17.46
C GLY A 67 -11.32 3.64 15.95
N ALA A 68 -12.36 2.90 15.55
CA ALA A 68 -12.51 2.41 14.17
C ALA A 68 -12.54 3.53 13.11
N ALA A 69 -13.21 4.65 13.40
CA ALA A 69 -13.31 5.77 12.45
C ALA A 69 -11.95 6.46 12.21
N GLN A 70 -11.18 6.73 13.27
CA GLN A 70 -9.84 7.31 13.12
C GLN A 70 -8.88 6.34 12.44
N ILE A 71 -8.95 5.04 12.78
CA ILE A 71 -8.12 4.01 12.15
C ILE A 71 -8.42 3.92 10.66
N LEU A 72 -9.71 3.96 10.27
CA LEU A 72 -10.11 3.97 8.86
C LEU A 72 -9.53 5.18 8.13
N CYS A 73 -9.73 6.38 8.68
CA CYS A 73 -9.19 7.60 8.06
C CYS A 73 -7.66 7.56 7.94
N CYS A 74 -6.96 7.11 8.98
CA CYS A 74 -5.51 6.94 8.95
C CYS A 74 -5.08 5.98 7.84
N ALA A 75 -5.78 4.83 7.73
CA ALA A 75 -5.50 3.82 6.72
C ALA A 75 -5.77 4.33 5.31
N GLU A 76 -6.87 5.05 5.07
CA GLU A 76 -7.18 5.67 3.77
C GLU A 76 -6.12 6.70 3.38
N GLN A 77 -5.72 7.60 4.29
CA GLN A 77 -4.64 8.55 4.03
C GLN A 77 -3.30 7.85 3.76
N ALA A 78 -2.98 6.78 4.49
CA ALA A 78 -1.79 5.98 4.25
C ALA A 78 -1.80 5.35 2.84
N TRP A 79 -2.97 4.84 2.41
CA TRP A 79 -3.18 4.26 1.09
C TRP A 79 -3.02 5.29 -0.03
N GLU A 80 -3.69 6.44 0.07
CA GLU A 80 -3.56 7.52 -0.91
C GLU A 80 -2.12 8.04 -0.97
N THR A 81 -1.48 8.23 0.18
CA THR A 81 -0.09 8.72 0.27
C THR A 81 0.89 7.72 -0.36
N ALA A 82 0.71 6.41 -0.14
CA ALA A 82 1.59 5.39 -0.68
C ALA A 82 1.50 5.34 -2.21
N LEU A 83 0.29 5.42 -2.76
CA LEU A 83 0.04 5.45 -4.20
C LEU A 83 0.44 6.78 -4.84
N ALA A 84 0.28 7.90 -4.15
CA ALA A 84 0.78 9.19 -4.61
C ALA A 84 2.31 9.16 -4.77
N HIS A 85 3.03 8.62 -3.78
CA HIS A 85 4.48 8.46 -3.88
C HIS A 85 4.89 7.48 -4.99
N PHE A 86 4.15 6.40 -5.18
CA PHE A 86 4.35 5.52 -6.33
C PHE A 86 4.25 6.29 -7.65
N CYS A 87 3.21 7.09 -7.83
CA CYS A 87 3.05 7.90 -9.05
C CYS A 87 4.17 8.93 -9.24
N ILE A 88 4.64 9.57 -8.17
CA ILE A 88 5.80 10.48 -8.23
C ILE A 88 7.04 9.72 -8.74
N GLU A 89 7.27 8.50 -8.24
CA GLU A 89 8.40 7.67 -8.66
C GLU A 89 8.26 7.17 -10.10
N GLU A 90 7.05 6.82 -10.55
CA GLU A 90 6.78 6.44 -11.95
C GLU A 90 7.13 7.58 -12.91
N TYR A 91 6.67 8.80 -12.63
CA TYR A 91 6.97 9.99 -13.43
C TYR A 91 8.42 10.47 -13.34
N SER A 92 9.19 9.98 -12.36
CA SER A 92 10.62 10.28 -12.24
C SER A 92 11.49 9.36 -13.11
N THR A 93 10.88 8.54 -13.98
CA THR A 93 11.57 7.61 -14.86
C THR A 93 11.29 7.91 -16.34
N LYS A 94 12.06 7.29 -17.24
CA LYS A 94 11.86 7.40 -18.70
C LYS A 94 10.83 6.40 -19.25
N THR A 95 10.20 5.60 -18.38
CA THR A 95 9.18 4.62 -18.79
C THR A 95 7.79 5.22 -18.71
N LEU A 96 6.84 4.68 -19.48
CA LEU A 96 5.43 5.03 -19.34
C LEU A 96 4.99 4.78 -17.88
N ALA A 97 4.34 5.78 -17.28
CA ALA A 97 3.80 5.65 -15.94
C ALA A 97 2.59 4.72 -15.92
N HIS A 98 2.31 4.12 -14.77
CA HIS A 98 1.06 3.39 -14.55
C HIS A 98 -0.18 4.23 -14.93
N GLU A 99 -1.13 3.66 -15.67
CA GLU A 99 -2.30 4.38 -16.20
C GLU A 99 -3.12 5.12 -15.13
N CYS A 100 -3.25 4.54 -13.92
CA CYS A 100 -3.98 5.21 -12.84
C CYS A 100 -3.30 6.50 -12.39
N CYS A 101 -1.98 6.64 -12.54
CA CYS A 101 -1.25 7.86 -12.20
C CYS A 101 -1.59 9.04 -13.11
N GLU A 102 -2.04 8.77 -14.33
CA GLU A 102 -2.48 9.79 -15.30
C GLU A 102 -3.81 10.43 -14.90
N LYS A 103 -4.62 9.73 -14.10
CA LYS A 103 -5.86 10.26 -13.53
C LYS A 103 -5.57 11.24 -12.38
N LYS A 104 -6.56 12.08 -12.04
CA LYS A 104 -6.45 13.10 -10.98
C LYS A 104 -7.55 12.95 -9.93
N GLY A 105 -7.28 13.44 -8.72
CA GLY A 105 -8.25 13.43 -7.62
C GLY A 105 -8.88 12.06 -7.38
N LYS A 106 -10.20 12.03 -7.19
CA LYS A 106 -10.96 10.81 -6.91
C LYS A 106 -10.87 9.77 -8.03
N GLU A 107 -10.71 10.17 -9.29
CA GLU A 107 -10.61 9.22 -10.41
C GLU A 107 -9.35 8.36 -10.33
N ARG A 108 -8.23 8.94 -9.86
CA ARG A 108 -6.99 8.20 -9.61
C ARG A 108 -7.20 7.10 -8.58
N TRP A 109 -7.84 7.45 -7.48
CA TRP A 109 -8.11 6.52 -6.38
C TRP A 109 -9.08 5.41 -6.82
N ASN A 110 -10.18 5.77 -7.49
CA ASN A 110 -11.12 4.80 -8.06
C ASN A 110 -10.45 3.86 -9.09
N CYS A 111 -9.45 4.35 -9.84
CA CYS A 111 -8.68 3.52 -10.77
C CYS A 111 -7.88 2.45 -10.02
N PHE A 112 -7.08 2.85 -9.02
CA PHE A 112 -6.30 1.91 -8.23
C PHE A 112 -7.16 0.92 -7.45
N GLU A 113 -8.26 1.37 -6.86
CA GLU A 113 -9.19 0.52 -6.12
C GLU A 113 -9.76 -0.60 -7.00
N ARG A 114 -10.19 -0.28 -8.24
CA ARG A 114 -10.74 -1.26 -9.19
C ARG A 114 -9.72 -2.31 -9.65
N GLN A 115 -8.43 -1.97 -9.62
CA GLN A 115 -7.36 -2.85 -10.09
C GLN A 115 -6.73 -3.68 -8.96
N ALA A 116 -7.17 -3.52 -7.71
CA ALA A 116 -6.57 -4.22 -6.58
C ALA A 116 -6.81 -5.75 -6.65
N PRO A 117 -5.76 -6.58 -6.78
CA PRO A 117 -5.91 -8.04 -6.91
C PRO A 117 -6.30 -8.72 -5.59
N ASN A 118 -6.21 -8.02 -4.46
CA ASN A 118 -6.58 -8.53 -3.13
C ASN A 118 -7.48 -7.52 -2.37
N PRO A 119 -8.74 -7.32 -2.80
CA PRO A 119 -9.64 -6.30 -2.23
C PRO A 119 -9.99 -6.54 -0.75
N SER A 120 -9.84 -7.77 -0.27
CA SER A 120 -10.19 -8.17 1.10
C SER A 120 -8.98 -8.33 2.03
N TYR A 121 -7.78 -7.90 1.62
CA TYR A 121 -6.56 -8.02 2.43
C TYR A 121 -6.29 -9.44 2.96
N LYS A 122 -6.61 -10.47 2.15
CA LYS A 122 -6.41 -11.87 2.52
C LYS A 122 -4.92 -12.16 2.74
N PRO A 123 -4.56 -12.88 3.82
CA PRO A 123 -3.21 -13.39 4.00
C PRO A 123 -2.97 -14.59 3.09
N LEU A 124 -1.69 -14.94 2.93
CA LEU A 124 -1.26 -16.19 2.34
C LEU A 124 -1.09 -17.23 3.45
N SER A 125 -1.67 -18.42 3.25
CA SER A 125 -1.58 -19.52 4.22
C SER A 125 -0.12 -19.92 4.45
N GLY A 126 0.29 -20.01 5.73
CA GLY A 126 1.65 -20.42 6.13
C GLY A 126 2.75 -19.39 5.85
N TYR A 127 2.44 -18.20 5.32
CA TYR A 127 3.42 -17.16 5.06
C TYR A 127 3.58 -16.22 6.26
N ILE A 128 4.83 -15.84 6.57
CA ILE A 128 5.17 -14.83 7.57
C ILE A 128 5.96 -13.73 6.88
N ALA A 129 5.44 -12.51 6.94
CA ALA A 129 6.05 -11.34 6.35
C ALA A 129 7.38 -10.99 7.05
N PRO A 130 8.47 -10.74 6.29
CA PRO A 130 9.66 -10.15 6.88
C PRO A 130 9.35 -8.72 7.33
N ILE A 131 10.06 -8.27 8.36
CA ILE A 131 9.98 -6.87 8.82
C ILE A 131 10.71 -5.99 7.79
N ILE A 132 9.96 -5.14 7.10
CA ILE A 132 10.51 -4.14 6.18
C ILE A 132 10.25 -2.76 6.76
N LYS A 133 11.34 -2.01 6.99
CA LYS A 133 11.24 -0.60 7.36
C LYS A 133 10.82 0.20 6.13
N PRO A 134 9.82 1.10 6.24
CA PRO A 134 9.47 1.96 5.13
C PRO A 134 10.64 2.93 4.88
N ASP A 135 10.87 3.25 3.61
CA ASP A 135 11.88 4.23 3.20
C ASP A 135 11.38 5.68 3.32
N ARG A 136 10.14 5.87 3.79
CA ARG A 136 9.49 7.17 4.01
C ARG A 136 8.70 7.18 5.32
N ILE A 137 8.67 8.35 5.96
CA ILE A 137 7.86 8.60 7.15
C ILE A 137 6.43 8.91 6.71
N PHE A 138 5.46 8.36 7.43
CA PHE A 138 4.06 8.70 7.26
C PHE A 138 3.63 9.69 8.33
N THR A 139 2.91 10.73 7.91
CA THR A 139 2.35 11.74 8.80
C THR A 139 0.84 11.74 8.61
N TRP A 140 0.12 11.18 9.58
CA TRP A 140 -1.34 11.19 9.61
C TRP A 140 -1.88 12.57 10.00
N LYS A 141 -2.93 13.02 9.31
CA LYS A 141 -3.65 14.27 9.60
C LYS A 141 -5.06 13.94 10.12
N PRO A 142 -5.30 13.94 11.45
CA PRO A 142 -6.57 13.49 12.02
C PRO A 142 -7.79 14.30 11.58
N ASN A 143 -7.60 15.56 11.19
CA ASN A 143 -8.68 16.48 10.81
C ASN A 143 -8.88 16.56 9.29
N ALA A 144 -8.21 15.71 8.50
CA ALA A 144 -8.27 15.70 7.05
C ALA A 144 -8.77 14.34 6.53
N CYS A 145 -9.94 13.98 7.04
CA CYS A 145 -10.81 12.91 6.56
C CYS A 145 -12.04 13.60 5.96
#